data_AF-A0A6I5RP95-F1
#
_entry.id   AF-A0A6I5RP95-F1
#
_cell.length_a   1.000
_cell.length_b   1.000
_cell.length_c   1.000
_cell.angle_alpha   90.00
_cell.angle_beta   90.00
_cell.angle_gamma   90.00
#
_symmetry.space_group_name_H-M   'P 1'
#
loop_
_entity.id
_entity.type
_entity.pdbx_description
1 polymer ?
#
loop_
_entity_poly.entity_id
_entity_poly.type
_entity_poly.pdbx_seq_one_letter_code
_entity_poly.pdbx_strand_id
1 'polypeptide(L)'
;MTERNGMPVSAWARRYIETFGLALVPIEPGEKGPKGKGWNQPGGYITDAQAAEAFWQDNPSHNLGVVLGPSRVCSLDVDDVEWTRFVLREQLGMDLDALAEAHPTVVGNPARFRVLFRVPDGIDLNRHSLSWPNQSDPDGSIWKGLMAQAKAAKDAGDLEREAVMRAAADPFKKFTVLELRAGLVQDVMPPSIHPGTGKPYTWRNPPKPEGLPDLPSDLLAIWQGWDEFKRGAEAVCPWVSSAASMAKPAVTEPHRPAPRSGRELPKVIEEFNRSHDIESLITAHGYTRHGAKWLCPHSSSGLPGITITDGKLYSHHSSDPLANGHQNDAFDVFCVLEHGGDVQAATRAAARILGLNAPVRVPAQPPVGELPRAPSDDSEPGAGRSSGNGARGG
;
A
#
# COMPACT_ATOMS: atom_id res chain seq x y z
N MET A 1 3.50 -17.58 46.41
CA MET A 1 2.28 -16.80 46.17
C MET A 1 2.73 -15.40 45.80
N THR A 2 2.77 -15.08 44.51
CA THR A 2 3.15 -13.76 44.00
C THR A 2 1.86 -13.05 43.61
N GLU A 3 1.61 -11.92 44.26
CA GLU A 3 0.40 -11.12 44.13
C GLU A 3 0.16 -10.73 42.66
N ARG A 4 -0.85 -11.36 42.05
CA ARG A 4 -1.48 -10.91 40.80
C ARG A 4 -2.30 -9.68 41.17
N ASN A 5 -1.98 -8.54 40.60
CA ASN A 5 -2.79 -7.34 40.78
C ASN A 5 -4.19 -7.59 40.15
N GLY A 6 -5.17 -8.00 40.98
CA GLY A 6 -6.55 -7.48 40.92
C GLY A 6 -7.69 -8.32 40.35
N MET A 7 -7.50 -9.47 39.67
CA MET A 7 -8.63 -10.29 39.19
C MET A 7 -8.19 -11.72 38.82
N PRO A 8 -8.90 -12.79 39.24
CA PRO A 8 -8.59 -14.16 38.81
C PRO A 8 -8.83 -14.35 37.31
N VAL A 9 -8.17 -15.36 36.71
CA VAL A 9 -8.30 -15.66 35.27
C VAL A 9 -9.74 -16.00 34.87
N SER A 10 -10.52 -16.60 35.77
CA SER A 10 -11.96 -16.85 35.61
C SER A 10 -12.77 -15.58 35.42
N ALA A 11 -12.54 -14.55 36.24
CA ALA A 11 -13.21 -13.27 36.13
C ALA A 11 -12.75 -12.49 34.87
N TRP A 12 -11.50 -12.67 34.43
CA TRP A 12 -11.07 -12.20 33.10
C TRP A 12 -11.82 -12.91 31.97
N ALA A 13 -11.97 -14.23 32.04
CA ALA A 13 -12.71 -15.00 31.04
C ALA A 13 -14.15 -14.50 30.91
N ARG A 14 -14.83 -14.32 32.05
CA ARG A 14 -16.17 -13.72 32.10
C ARG A 14 -16.22 -12.35 31.44
N ARG A 15 -15.30 -11.45 31.84
CA ARG A 15 -15.21 -10.08 31.31
C ARG A 15 -14.97 -10.05 29.81
N TYR A 16 -14.11 -10.93 29.29
CA TYR A 16 -13.86 -11.02 27.85
C TYR A 16 -15.12 -11.32 27.04
N ILE A 17 -15.99 -12.16 27.58
CA ILE A 17 -17.26 -12.46 26.92
C ILE A 17 -18.26 -11.32 27.11
N GLU A 18 -18.52 -10.89 28.35
CA GLU A 18 -19.58 -9.91 28.66
C GLU A 18 -19.29 -8.52 28.09
N THR A 19 -18.03 -8.05 28.16
CA THR A 19 -17.66 -6.70 27.74
C THR A 19 -17.23 -6.64 26.28
N PHE A 20 -16.55 -7.67 25.79
CA PHE A 20 -15.87 -7.62 24.49
C PHE A 20 -16.46 -8.59 23.47
N GLY A 21 -17.46 -9.40 23.85
CA GLY A 21 -18.12 -10.34 22.93
C GLY A 21 -17.19 -11.44 22.41
N LEU A 22 -16.13 -11.78 23.15
CA LEU A 22 -15.12 -12.73 22.66
C LEU A 22 -15.61 -14.17 22.75
N ALA A 23 -15.24 -14.98 21.76
CA ALA A 23 -15.32 -16.44 21.79
C ALA A 23 -14.01 -17.02 22.32
N LEU A 24 -14.03 -17.56 23.53
CA LEU A 24 -12.83 -18.02 24.22
C LEU A 24 -12.54 -19.50 23.97
N VAL A 25 -11.28 -19.86 23.85
CA VAL A 25 -10.82 -21.25 23.74
C VAL A 25 -9.72 -21.51 24.75
N PRO A 26 -9.79 -22.61 25.52
CA PRO A 26 -8.75 -22.94 26.48
C PRO A 26 -7.48 -23.39 25.76
N ILE A 27 -6.35 -22.98 26.32
CA ILE A 27 -5.02 -23.38 25.85
C ILE A 27 -4.31 -24.05 27.00
N GLU A 28 -3.77 -25.24 26.75
CA GLU A 28 -3.04 -26.02 27.75
C GLU A 28 -1.85 -25.23 28.33
N PRO A 29 -1.54 -25.39 29.63
CA PRO A 29 -0.40 -24.72 30.25
C PRO A 29 0.90 -25.01 29.48
N GLY A 30 1.68 -23.96 29.20
CA GLY A 30 2.94 -24.08 28.45
C GLY A 30 2.77 -24.17 26.93
N GLU A 31 1.54 -24.17 26.41
CA GLU A 31 1.27 -24.16 24.98
C GLU A 31 1.03 -22.75 24.43
N LYS A 32 1.25 -22.59 23.13
CA LYS A 32 1.05 -21.31 22.41
C LYS A 32 -0.32 -21.22 21.72
N GLY A 33 -1.08 -22.32 21.68
CA GLY A 33 -2.40 -22.37 21.05
C GLY A 33 -3.15 -23.66 21.41
N PRO A 34 -4.46 -23.73 21.13
CA PRO A 34 -5.28 -24.89 21.43
C PRO A 34 -4.85 -26.10 20.59
N LYS A 35 -5.00 -27.30 21.16
CA LYS A 35 -4.72 -28.58 20.50
C LYS A 35 -6.02 -29.32 20.19
N GLY A 36 -5.95 -30.28 19.26
CA GLY A 36 -7.09 -31.12 18.88
C GLY A 36 -7.84 -30.61 17.65
N LYS A 37 -8.83 -31.39 17.20
CA LYS A 37 -9.68 -31.04 16.05
C LYS A 37 -10.89 -30.24 16.52
N GLY A 38 -11.30 -29.24 15.74
CA GLY A 38 -12.59 -28.55 15.96
C GLY A 38 -12.60 -27.43 16.99
N TRP A 39 -11.47 -27.07 17.61
CA TRP A 39 -11.40 -25.99 18.61
C TRP A 39 -11.87 -24.62 18.07
N ASN A 40 -11.78 -24.41 16.75
CA ASN A 40 -12.21 -23.18 16.07
C ASN A 40 -13.59 -23.29 15.41
N GLN A 41 -14.34 -24.36 15.65
CA GLN A 41 -15.67 -24.60 15.08
C GLN A 41 -16.75 -24.30 16.13
N PRO A 42 -18.02 -24.07 15.72
CA PRO A 42 -19.13 -23.97 16.67
C PRO A 42 -19.15 -25.14 17.66
N GLY A 43 -19.20 -24.82 18.96
CA GLY A 43 -19.09 -25.80 20.05
C GLY A 43 -17.66 -26.12 20.51
N GLY A 44 -16.63 -25.68 19.78
CA GLY A 44 -15.22 -25.82 20.15
C GLY A 44 -14.66 -24.66 20.98
N TYR A 45 -15.44 -23.59 21.14
CA TYR A 45 -15.12 -22.40 21.92
C TYR A 45 -16.30 -22.01 22.82
N ILE A 46 -16.02 -21.25 23.87
CA ILE A 46 -16.95 -20.82 24.91
C ILE A 46 -17.37 -19.37 24.63
N THR A 47 -18.67 -19.14 24.45
CA THR A 47 -19.29 -17.81 24.30
C THR A 47 -20.24 -17.48 25.44
N ASP A 48 -20.47 -18.41 26.36
CA ASP A 48 -21.27 -18.16 27.56
C ASP A 48 -20.35 -17.72 28.72
N ALA A 49 -20.67 -16.58 29.32
CA ALA A 49 -19.82 -15.94 30.33
C ALA A 49 -19.71 -16.77 31.62
N GLN A 50 -20.81 -17.42 32.02
CA GLN A 50 -20.85 -18.24 33.25
C GLN A 50 -20.07 -19.55 33.04
N ALA A 51 -20.23 -20.18 31.88
CA ALA A 51 -19.47 -21.37 31.51
C ALA A 51 -17.97 -21.08 31.43
N ALA A 52 -17.58 -19.92 30.88
CA ALA A 52 -16.17 -19.51 30.85
C ALA A 52 -15.63 -19.27 32.27
N GLU A 53 -16.36 -18.55 33.11
CA GLU A 53 -15.95 -18.32 34.50
C GLU A 53 -15.75 -19.64 35.24
N ALA A 54 -16.70 -20.56 35.15
CA ALA A 54 -16.63 -21.89 35.77
C ALA A 54 -15.43 -22.70 35.25
N PHE A 55 -15.22 -22.75 33.94
CA PHE A 55 -14.09 -23.48 33.36
C PHE A 55 -12.75 -22.99 33.91
N TRP A 56 -12.51 -21.67 33.89
CA TRP A 56 -11.23 -21.11 34.33
C TRP A 56 -11.10 -21.01 35.85
N GLN A 57 -12.19 -21.19 36.60
CA GLN A 57 -12.16 -21.40 38.05
C GLN A 57 -11.62 -22.79 38.38
N ASP A 58 -12.06 -23.81 37.64
CA ASP A 58 -11.60 -25.20 37.80
C ASP A 58 -10.21 -25.42 37.18
N ASN A 59 -9.85 -24.63 36.17
CA ASN A 59 -8.62 -24.75 35.38
C ASN A 59 -7.79 -23.45 35.39
N PRO A 60 -7.29 -22.98 36.55
CA PRO A 60 -6.68 -21.66 36.69
C PRO A 60 -5.30 -21.50 36.03
N SER A 61 -4.70 -22.59 35.55
CA SER A 61 -3.42 -22.57 34.82
C SER A 61 -3.58 -22.55 33.30
N HIS A 62 -4.79 -22.80 32.77
CA HIS A 62 -5.05 -22.74 31.34
C HIS A 62 -4.98 -21.31 30.83
N ASN A 63 -4.34 -21.15 29.68
CA ASN A 63 -4.24 -19.88 28.98
C ASN A 63 -5.57 -19.56 28.26
N LEU A 64 -5.83 -18.27 28.09
CA LEU A 64 -6.98 -17.70 27.39
C LEU A 64 -6.63 -17.48 25.91
N GLY A 65 -7.20 -18.29 25.03
CA GLY A 65 -7.27 -18.00 23.61
C GLY A 65 -8.56 -17.30 23.24
N VAL A 66 -8.51 -16.42 22.24
CA VAL A 66 -9.70 -15.90 21.56
C VAL A 66 -9.73 -16.42 20.12
N VAL A 67 -10.88 -16.94 19.68
CA VAL A 67 -11.10 -17.32 18.27
C VAL A 67 -11.59 -16.09 17.52
N LEU A 68 -10.79 -15.59 16.58
CA LEU A 68 -10.95 -14.24 16.04
C LEU A 68 -12.26 -14.03 15.26
N GLY A 69 -12.61 -14.97 14.36
CA GLY A 69 -13.80 -14.89 13.50
C GLY A 69 -15.11 -14.80 14.27
N PRO A 70 -15.45 -15.78 15.14
CA PRO A 70 -16.65 -15.72 15.96
C PRO A 70 -16.69 -14.51 16.92
N SER A 71 -15.53 -13.99 17.30
CA SER A 71 -15.43 -12.80 18.15
C SER A 71 -15.61 -11.48 17.40
N ARG A 72 -15.64 -11.51 16.05
CA ARG A 72 -15.57 -10.29 15.22
C ARG A 72 -14.35 -9.42 15.59
N VAL A 73 -13.23 -10.05 15.89
CA VAL A 73 -11.95 -9.39 16.22
C VAL A 73 -10.90 -9.72 15.17
N CYS A 74 -10.03 -8.77 14.90
CA CYS A 74 -8.82 -8.98 14.11
C CYS A 74 -7.63 -8.33 14.81
N SER A 75 -6.43 -8.68 14.36
CA SER A 75 -5.22 -8.12 14.93
C SER A 75 -4.11 -7.91 13.91
N LEU A 76 -3.30 -6.88 14.16
CA LEU A 76 -1.97 -6.71 13.59
C LEU A 76 -0.97 -7.32 14.58
N ASP A 77 -0.40 -8.47 14.24
CA ASP A 77 0.65 -9.13 15.01
C ASP A 77 2.01 -8.64 14.50
N VAL A 78 2.75 -7.94 15.36
CA VAL A 78 4.04 -7.33 15.04
C VAL A 78 5.14 -8.28 15.48
N ASP A 79 5.58 -9.14 14.56
CA ASP A 79 6.61 -10.15 14.83
C ASP A 79 8.04 -9.60 14.76
N ASP A 80 8.28 -8.63 13.89
CA ASP A 80 9.51 -7.85 13.83
C ASP A 80 9.18 -6.36 13.84
N VAL A 81 9.45 -5.70 14.96
CA VAL A 81 9.04 -4.29 15.19
C VAL A 81 9.76 -3.33 14.25
N GLU A 82 11.05 -3.56 14.00
CA GLU A 82 11.85 -2.71 13.12
C GLU A 82 11.31 -2.78 11.69
N TRP A 83 11.14 -3.99 11.16
CA TRP A 83 10.73 -4.17 9.77
C TRP A 83 9.24 -3.93 9.55
N THR A 84 8.39 -4.14 10.55
CA THR A 84 6.98 -3.73 10.49
C THR A 84 6.87 -2.22 10.43
N ARG A 85 7.63 -1.49 11.27
CA ARG A 85 7.66 -0.01 11.25
C ARG A 85 8.10 0.48 9.88
N PHE A 86 9.16 -0.10 9.35
CA PHE A 86 9.67 0.24 8.02
C PHE A 86 8.61 0.00 6.92
N VAL A 87 8.04 -1.20 6.84
CA VAL A 87 7.07 -1.55 5.78
C VAL A 87 5.82 -0.69 5.84
N LEU A 88 5.24 -0.47 7.04
CA LEU A 88 4.03 0.35 7.17
C LEU A 88 4.30 1.81 6.82
N ARG A 89 5.46 2.35 7.19
CA ARG A 89 5.87 3.69 6.80
C ARG A 89 6.08 3.81 5.30
N GLU A 90 6.82 2.89 4.68
CA GLU A 90 7.15 2.97 3.25
C GLU A 90 5.93 2.73 2.35
N GLN A 91 5.07 1.79 2.71
CA GLN A 91 3.92 1.42 1.88
C GLN A 91 2.70 2.33 2.11
N LEU A 92 2.54 2.89 3.32
CA LEU A 92 1.30 3.55 3.72
C LEU A 92 1.51 4.91 4.39
N GLY A 93 2.75 5.30 4.70
CA GLY A 93 3.02 6.47 5.53
C GLY A 93 2.53 6.32 6.98
N MET A 94 2.26 5.10 7.42
CA MET A 94 1.67 4.83 8.74
C MET A 94 2.74 4.74 9.83
N ASP A 95 2.50 5.43 10.95
CA ASP A 95 3.34 5.34 12.15
C ASP A 95 2.85 4.19 13.04
N LEU A 96 3.66 3.12 13.10
CA LEU A 96 3.37 1.93 13.88
C LEU A 96 3.33 2.21 15.40
N ASP A 97 4.22 3.06 15.90
CA ASP A 97 4.33 3.31 17.33
C ASP A 97 3.14 4.14 17.81
N ALA A 98 2.75 5.15 17.03
CA ALA A 98 1.52 5.92 17.27
C ALA A 98 0.26 5.05 17.19
N LEU A 99 0.20 4.11 16.23
CA LEU A 99 -0.90 3.14 16.13
C LEU A 99 -1.02 2.30 17.41
N ALA A 100 0.09 1.76 17.92
CA ALA A 100 0.13 0.93 19.12
C ALA A 100 -0.20 1.71 20.40
N GLU A 101 0.19 2.99 20.48
CA GLU A 101 -0.15 3.86 21.59
C GLU A 101 -1.65 4.21 21.60
N ALA A 102 -2.24 4.46 20.44
CA ALA A 102 -3.64 4.87 20.34
C ALA A 102 -4.65 3.72 20.50
N HIS A 103 -4.23 2.46 20.28
CA HIS A 103 -5.15 1.33 20.17
C HIS A 103 -4.86 0.19 21.16
N PRO A 104 -5.85 -0.67 21.45
CA PRO A 104 -5.67 -1.79 22.37
C PRO A 104 -4.53 -2.71 21.95
N THR A 105 -3.54 -2.84 22.82
CA THR A 105 -2.27 -3.50 22.50
C THR A 105 -1.88 -4.52 23.55
N VAL A 106 -1.68 -5.77 23.13
CA VAL A 106 -1.26 -6.91 23.95
C VAL A 106 0.25 -7.14 23.79
N VAL A 107 0.93 -7.41 24.90
CA VAL A 107 2.36 -7.73 24.96
C VAL A 107 2.58 -9.00 25.78
N GLY A 108 3.21 -10.01 25.17
CA GLY A 108 3.67 -11.24 25.86
C GLY A 108 5.18 -11.40 25.83
N ASN A 109 5.78 -11.30 24.63
CA ASN A 109 7.20 -11.10 24.46
C ASN A 109 7.46 -9.59 24.41
N PRO A 110 8.31 -8.99 25.28
CA PRO A 110 8.54 -7.55 25.29
C PRO A 110 9.14 -6.98 23.99
N ALA A 111 9.76 -7.82 23.15
CA ALA A 111 10.30 -7.40 21.84
C ALA A 111 9.23 -7.25 20.75
N ARG A 112 7.98 -7.63 21.02
CA ARG A 112 6.89 -7.74 20.03
C ARG A 112 5.58 -7.28 20.66
N PHE A 113 4.57 -7.02 19.85
CA PHE A 113 3.25 -6.69 20.35
C PHE A 113 2.17 -6.97 19.31
N ARG A 114 0.93 -6.94 19.75
CA ARG A 114 -0.23 -7.13 18.90
C ARG A 114 -1.23 -6.00 19.14
N VAL A 115 -1.70 -5.38 18.08
CA VAL A 115 -2.77 -4.37 18.13
C VAL A 115 -4.09 -5.02 17.71
N LEU A 116 -5.16 -4.82 18.49
CA LEU A 116 -6.45 -5.48 18.29
C LEU A 116 -7.53 -4.49 17.88
N PHE A 117 -8.42 -4.95 16.99
CA PHE A 117 -9.53 -4.17 16.46
C PHE A 117 -10.79 -5.03 16.32
N ARG A 118 -11.96 -4.40 16.36
CA ARG A 118 -13.22 -5.00 15.93
C ARG A 118 -13.26 -5.03 14.40
N VAL A 119 -13.72 -6.15 13.83
CA VAL A 119 -14.02 -6.27 12.40
C VAL A 119 -15.37 -5.62 12.12
N PRO A 120 -15.46 -4.59 11.24
CA PRO A 120 -16.72 -3.94 10.92
C PRO A 120 -17.76 -4.91 10.38
N ASP A 121 -19.05 -4.64 10.63
CA ASP A 121 -20.14 -5.53 10.26
C ASP A 121 -20.22 -5.75 8.74
N GLY A 122 -20.62 -6.95 8.32
CA GLY A 122 -20.69 -7.32 6.90
C GLY A 122 -19.35 -7.57 6.21
N ILE A 123 -18.23 -7.46 6.93
CA ILE A 123 -16.88 -7.75 6.40
C ILE A 123 -16.39 -9.09 6.94
N ASP A 124 -15.89 -9.94 6.05
CA ASP A 124 -15.18 -11.17 6.42
C ASP A 124 -13.70 -11.04 6.05
N LEU A 125 -12.84 -11.30 7.04
CA LEU A 125 -11.39 -11.21 6.93
C LEU A 125 -10.76 -12.58 7.23
N ASN A 126 -9.60 -12.83 6.63
CA ASN A 126 -8.82 -14.05 6.82
C ASN A 126 -7.41 -13.73 7.35
N ARG A 127 -6.55 -14.75 7.44
CA ARG A 127 -5.18 -14.58 7.92
C ARG A 127 -4.21 -14.33 6.77
N HIS A 128 -3.42 -13.28 6.91
CA HIS A 128 -2.28 -12.96 6.05
C HIS A 128 -0.98 -12.88 6.85
N SER A 129 0.15 -13.12 6.18
CA SER A 129 1.47 -13.12 6.81
C SER A 129 2.51 -12.65 5.82
N LEU A 130 3.29 -11.64 6.22
CA LEU A 130 4.45 -11.14 5.50
C LEU A 130 5.71 -11.73 6.13
N SER A 131 6.53 -12.39 5.34
CA SER A 131 7.83 -12.90 5.79
C SER A 131 8.91 -12.47 4.82
N TRP A 132 10.07 -12.12 5.35
CA TRP A 132 11.22 -11.72 4.56
C TRP A 132 12.35 -12.76 4.65
N PRO A 133 13.22 -12.84 3.63
CA PRO A 133 14.43 -13.64 3.72
C PRO A 133 15.33 -13.13 4.84
N ASN A 134 16.17 -14.00 5.38
CA ASN A 134 17.19 -13.58 6.33
C ASN A 134 18.23 -12.72 5.60
N GLN A 135 18.76 -11.67 6.24
CA GLN A 135 19.82 -10.85 5.66
C GLN A 135 21.08 -11.67 5.32
N SER A 136 21.35 -12.73 6.07
CA SER A 136 22.48 -13.64 5.85
C SER A 136 22.21 -14.69 4.75
N ASP A 137 20.99 -14.76 4.24
CA ASP A 137 20.60 -15.67 3.15
C ASP A 137 19.48 -15.03 2.27
N PRO A 138 19.78 -13.93 1.54
CA PRO A 138 18.76 -13.16 0.81
C PRO A 138 18.00 -13.96 -0.25
N ASP A 139 18.63 -14.94 -0.89
CA ASP A 139 18.02 -15.81 -1.90
C ASP A 139 17.46 -17.12 -1.32
N GLY A 140 17.70 -17.37 -0.03
CA GLY A 140 17.27 -18.55 0.71
C GLY A 140 18.01 -19.84 0.32
N SER A 141 19.12 -19.74 -0.41
CA SER A 141 19.86 -20.91 -0.93
C SER A 141 20.52 -21.71 0.18
N ILE A 142 21.08 -21.04 1.20
CA ILE A 142 21.77 -21.69 2.33
C ILE A 142 20.76 -22.49 3.17
N TRP A 143 19.66 -21.85 3.55
CA TRP A 143 18.57 -22.49 4.30
C TRP A 143 18.03 -23.71 3.54
N LYS A 144 17.74 -23.57 2.24
CA LYS A 144 17.23 -24.67 1.41
C LYS A 144 18.22 -25.84 1.36
N GLY A 145 19.52 -25.55 1.19
CA GLY A 145 20.57 -26.57 1.16
C GLY A 145 20.69 -27.35 2.47
N LEU A 146 20.71 -26.66 3.61
CA LEU A 146 20.79 -27.29 4.93
C LEU A 146 19.53 -28.09 5.26
N MET A 147 18.35 -27.57 4.91
CA MET A 147 17.09 -28.28 5.12
C MET A 147 16.95 -29.52 4.21
N ALA A 148 17.51 -29.50 3.01
CA ALA A 148 17.60 -30.69 2.16
C ALA A 148 18.49 -31.77 2.80
N GLN A 149 19.62 -31.39 3.39
CA GLN A 149 20.48 -32.32 4.14
C GLN A 149 19.79 -32.86 5.40
N ALA A 150 19.08 -32.02 6.15
CA ALA A 150 18.29 -32.44 7.30
C ALA A 150 17.22 -33.48 6.91
N LYS A 151 16.54 -33.25 5.79
CA LYS A 151 15.57 -34.20 5.24
C LYS A 151 16.22 -35.53 4.85
N ALA A 152 17.36 -35.50 4.14
CA ALA A 152 18.07 -36.71 3.77
C ALA A 152 18.55 -37.52 4.99
N ALA A 153 19.02 -36.85 6.04
CA ALA A 153 19.40 -37.48 7.30
C ALA A 153 18.19 -38.15 7.98
N LYS A 154 17.05 -37.45 8.05
CA LYS A 154 15.79 -38.00 8.56
C LYS A 154 15.35 -39.24 7.78
N ASP A 155 15.38 -39.18 6.45
CA ASP A 155 14.98 -40.29 5.57
C ASP A 155 15.93 -41.50 5.74
N ALA A 156 17.19 -41.28 6.13
CA ALA A 156 18.16 -42.31 6.49
C ALA A 156 18.08 -42.80 7.95
N GLY A 157 17.18 -42.23 8.77
CA GLY A 157 17.07 -42.54 10.20
C GLY A 157 18.17 -41.95 11.10
N ASP A 158 18.98 -41.04 10.57
CA ASP A 158 20.06 -40.36 11.29
C ASP A 158 19.54 -39.08 11.97
N LEU A 159 18.97 -39.27 13.17
CA LEU A 159 18.35 -38.20 13.95
C LEU A 159 19.36 -37.17 14.47
N GLU A 160 20.60 -37.59 14.75
CA GLU A 160 21.65 -36.69 15.22
C GLU A 160 22.04 -35.73 14.11
N ARG A 161 22.28 -36.24 12.91
CA ARG A 161 22.59 -35.41 11.75
C ARG A 161 21.41 -34.54 11.33
N GLU A 162 20.17 -35.03 11.44
CA GLU A 162 18.99 -34.18 11.23
C GLU A 162 19.02 -32.97 12.17
N ALA A 163 19.23 -33.20 13.47
CA ALA A 163 19.25 -32.14 14.48
C ALA A 163 20.38 -31.12 14.22
N VAL A 164 21.59 -31.61 13.90
CA VAL A 164 22.74 -30.75 13.56
C VAL A 164 22.44 -29.88 12.34
N MET A 165 21.88 -30.44 11.26
CA MET A 165 21.57 -29.69 10.04
C MET A 165 20.47 -28.65 10.27
N ARG A 166 19.45 -28.98 11.10
CA ARG A 166 18.41 -28.01 11.49
C ARG A 166 18.98 -26.87 12.34
N ALA A 167 19.84 -27.18 13.30
CA ALA A 167 20.49 -26.16 14.13
C ALA A 167 21.40 -25.25 13.29
N ALA A 168 22.15 -25.82 12.34
CA ALA A 168 22.96 -25.05 11.40
C ALA A 168 22.14 -24.17 10.46
N ALA A 169 20.91 -24.58 10.14
CA ALA A 169 20.01 -23.80 9.30
C ALA A 169 19.42 -22.59 10.04
N ASP A 170 19.13 -22.70 11.34
CA ASP A 170 18.37 -21.70 12.13
C ASP A 170 18.78 -20.23 11.90
N PRO A 171 20.08 -19.87 11.86
CA PRO A 171 20.53 -18.49 11.59
C PRO A 171 20.12 -17.93 10.23
N PHE A 172 19.79 -18.77 9.26
CA PHE A 172 19.40 -18.40 7.89
C PHE A 172 17.89 -18.45 7.66
N LYS A 173 17.12 -18.78 8.70
CA LYS A 173 15.66 -18.91 8.61
C LYS A 173 15.03 -17.58 8.22
N LYS A 174 14.06 -17.64 7.31
CA LYS A 174 13.15 -16.52 7.05
C LYS A 174 12.44 -16.12 8.35
N PHE A 175 12.20 -14.84 8.52
CA PHE A 175 11.46 -14.34 9.67
C PHE A 175 10.14 -13.69 9.23
N THR A 176 9.15 -13.77 10.09
CA THR A 176 7.88 -13.06 9.91
C THR A 176 8.09 -11.61 10.29
N VAL A 177 7.68 -10.70 9.40
CA VAL A 177 7.67 -9.26 9.66
C VAL A 177 6.42 -8.91 10.45
N LEU A 178 5.26 -9.16 9.85
CA LEU A 178 3.95 -8.94 10.46
C LEU A 178 2.94 -10.00 10.01
N GLU A 179 1.86 -10.12 10.78
CA GLU A 179 0.68 -10.88 10.39
C GLU A 179 -0.59 -10.06 10.57
N LEU A 180 -1.49 -10.15 9.59
CA LEU A 180 -2.85 -9.67 9.72
C LEU A 180 -3.72 -10.87 10.05
N ARG A 181 -4.27 -10.94 11.26
CA ARG A 181 -4.94 -12.13 11.78
C ARG A 181 -6.43 -11.89 11.94
N ALA A 182 -7.23 -12.70 11.26
CA ALA A 182 -8.68 -12.73 11.35
C ALA A 182 -9.21 -14.11 10.92
N GLY A 183 -10.51 -14.34 11.09
CA GLY A 183 -11.15 -15.61 10.75
C GLY A 183 -10.89 -16.70 11.78
N LEU A 184 -10.86 -17.97 11.37
CA LEU A 184 -10.83 -19.12 12.29
C LEU A 184 -9.44 -19.44 12.86
N VAL A 185 -8.70 -18.39 13.26
CA VAL A 185 -7.41 -18.46 13.95
C VAL A 185 -7.56 -17.96 15.39
N GLN A 186 -6.54 -18.19 16.21
CA GLN A 186 -6.55 -17.82 17.63
C GLN A 186 -5.42 -16.85 17.99
N ASP A 187 -5.74 -15.96 18.94
CA ASP A 187 -4.82 -15.05 19.59
C ASP A 187 -4.85 -15.22 21.11
N VAL A 188 -3.69 -15.10 21.76
CA VAL A 188 -3.55 -15.29 23.22
C VAL A 188 -3.85 -13.96 23.92
N MET A 189 -4.70 -14.01 24.94
CA MET A 189 -5.15 -12.82 25.67
C MET A 189 -4.52 -12.72 27.08
N PRO A 190 -4.26 -11.52 27.59
CA PRO A 190 -3.92 -11.31 29.01
C PRO A 190 -4.98 -11.92 29.94
N PRO A 191 -4.65 -12.44 31.12
CA PRO A 191 -3.31 -12.53 31.73
C PRO A 191 -2.63 -13.90 31.51
N SER A 192 -2.85 -14.56 30.37
CA SER A 192 -2.20 -15.85 30.01
C SER A 192 -0.69 -15.83 30.24
N ILE A 193 -0.04 -16.97 30.44
CA ILE A 193 1.41 -17.09 30.59
C ILE A 193 2.07 -17.42 29.26
N HIS A 194 3.04 -16.61 28.83
CA HIS A 194 3.79 -16.84 27.60
C HIS A 194 4.80 -17.99 27.78
N PRO A 195 4.76 -19.06 26.95
CA PRO A 195 5.51 -20.28 27.20
C PRO A 195 7.02 -20.11 27.10
N GLY A 196 7.50 -19.23 26.21
CA GLY A 196 8.93 -18.98 26.04
C GLY A 196 9.55 -18.03 27.07
N THR A 197 8.74 -17.18 27.73
CA THR A 197 9.27 -16.16 28.67
C THR A 197 8.89 -16.46 30.11
N GLY A 198 7.90 -17.31 30.35
CA GLY A 198 7.34 -17.59 31.67
C GLY A 198 6.58 -16.41 32.29
N LYS A 199 6.42 -15.30 31.57
CA LYS A 199 5.79 -14.07 32.04
C LYS A 199 4.35 -13.94 31.53
N PRO A 200 3.46 -13.25 32.26
CA PRO A 200 2.10 -13.01 31.79
C PRO A 200 2.06 -12.10 30.56
N TYR A 201 1.13 -12.38 29.65
CA TYR A 201 0.64 -11.41 28.67
C TYR A 201 -0.02 -10.25 29.43
N THR A 202 0.22 -9.03 28.96
CA THR A 202 -0.29 -7.79 29.57
C THR A 202 -0.87 -6.87 28.51
N TRP A 203 -1.80 -6.02 28.93
CA TRP A 203 -2.25 -4.89 28.12
C TRP A 203 -1.25 -3.75 28.27
N ARG A 204 -0.56 -3.39 27.19
CA ARG A 204 0.18 -2.12 27.12
C ARG A 204 -0.79 -0.95 27.10
N ASN A 205 -1.81 -1.07 26.26
CA ASN A 205 -2.95 -0.17 26.22
C ASN A 205 -4.22 -1.05 26.27
N PRO A 206 -5.04 -0.98 27.34
CA PRO A 206 -6.23 -1.81 27.45
C PRO A 206 -7.39 -1.28 26.59
N PRO A 207 -8.31 -2.14 26.14
CA PRO A 207 -9.55 -1.70 25.51
C PRO A 207 -10.40 -0.87 26.47
N LYS A 208 -11.17 0.06 25.90
CA LYS A 208 -12.13 0.87 26.65
C LYS A 208 -13.35 0.02 27.08
N PRO A 209 -14.14 0.46 28.06
CA PRO A 209 -15.35 -0.26 28.48
C PRO A 209 -16.35 -0.51 27.35
N GLU A 210 -16.39 0.35 26.33
CA GLU A 210 -17.27 0.24 25.17
C GLU A 210 -16.83 -0.84 24.17
N GLY A 211 -15.61 -1.34 24.31
CA GLY A 211 -15.09 -2.44 23.50
C GLY A 211 -13.81 -2.13 22.75
N LEU A 212 -13.51 -2.98 21.76
CA LEU A 212 -12.44 -2.74 20.79
C LEU A 212 -12.91 -1.71 19.76
N PRO A 213 -12.05 -0.76 19.35
CA PRO A 213 -12.37 0.16 18.26
C PRO A 213 -12.43 -0.59 16.92
N ASP A 214 -13.17 -0.03 15.96
CA ASP A 214 -13.24 -0.56 14.61
C ASP A 214 -11.87 -0.55 13.93
N LEU A 215 -11.64 -1.56 13.08
CA LEU A 215 -10.46 -1.63 12.22
C LEU A 215 -10.36 -0.36 11.37
N PRO A 216 -9.26 0.42 11.47
CA PRO A 216 -9.05 1.59 10.63
C PRO A 216 -9.11 1.24 9.15
N SER A 217 -9.69 2.15 8.34
CA SER A 217 -9.86 1.98 6.89
C SER A 217 -8.57 1.61 6.18
N ASP A 218 -7.45 2.20 6.60
CA ASP A 218 -6.15 1.99 5.98
C ASP A 218 -5.65 0.57 6.20
N LEU A 219 -5.86 0.01 7.41
CA LEU A 219 -5.52 -1.38 7.71
C LEU A 219 -6.49 -2.36 7.03
N LEU A 220 -7.78 -2.02 6.96
CA LEU A 220 -8.77 -2.81 6.23
C LEU A 220 -8.42 -2.89 4.73
N ALA A 221 -7.96 -1.78 4.13
CA ALA A 221 -7.54 -1.75 2.74
C ALA A 221 -6.35 -2.69 2.47
N ILE A 222 -5.40 -2.82 3.41
CA ILE A 222 -4.32 -3.82 3.29
C ILE A 222 -4.88 -5.23 3.24
N TRP A 223 -5.87 -5.54 4.09
CA TRP A 223 -6.51 -6.85 4.11
C TRP A 223 -7.18 -7.19 2.77
N GLN A 224 -7.93 -6.23 2.22
CA GLN A 224 -8.64 -6.41 0.95
C GLN A 224 -7.69 -6.40 -0.26
N GLY A 225 -6.60 -5.63 -0.18
CA GLY A 225 -5.55 -5.49 -1.19
C GLY A 225 -4.29 -6.28 -0.90
N TRP A 226 -4.39 -7.40 -0.17
CA TRP A 226 -3.23 -8.08 0.43
C TRP A 226 -2.13 -8.42 -0.58
N ASP A 227 -2.47 -8.96 -1.74
CA ASP A 227 -1.47 -9.40 -2.71
C ASP A 227 -0.65 -8.23 -3.27
N GLU A 228 -1.27 -7.05 -3.43
CA GLU A 228 -0.56 -5.85 -3.87
C GLU A 228 0.34 -5.31 -2.77
N PHE A 229 -0.19 -5.16 -1.55
CA PHE A 229 0.60 -4.75 -0.40
C PHE A 229 1.80 -5.68 -0.19
N LYS A 230 1.56 -6.99 -0.24
CA LYS A 230 2.60 -8.00 -0.04
C LYS A 230 3.71 -7.88 -1.08
N ARG A 231 3.39 -7.72 -2.36
CA ARG A 231 4.39 -7.50 -3.42
C ARG A 231 5.20 -6.23 -3.18
N GLY A 232 4.53 -5.13 -2.84
CA GLY A 232 5.19 -3.86 -2.51
C GLY A 232 6.11 -3.99 -1.31
N ALA A 233 5.64 -4.63 -0.24
CA ALA A 233 6.40 -4.89 0.97
C ALA A 233 7.61 -5.82 0.70
N GLU A 234 7.47 -6.87 -0.10
CA GLU A 234 8.60 -7.74 -0.48
C GLU A 234 9.63 -6.99 -1.33
N ALA A 235 9.20 -6.07 -2.21
CA ALA A 235 10.08 -5.30 -3.09
C ALA A 235 10.93 -4.26 -2.33
N VAL A 236 10.49 -3.80 -1.16
CA VAL A 236 11.26 -2.84 -0.33
C VAL A 236 12.18 -3.52 0.69
N CYS A 237 12.31 -4.86 0.66
CA CYS A 237 13.24 -5.56 1.53
C CYS A 237 14.70 -5.14 1.25
N PRO A 238 15.43 -4.54 2.22
CA PRO A 238 16.69 -3.83 1.91
C PRO A 238 17.85 -4.68 1.40
N TRP A 239 17.85 -5.98 1.70
CA TRP A 239 18.91 -6.90 1.26
C TRP A 239 18.52 -7.76 0.06
N VAL A 240 17.29 -7.62 -0.44
CA VAL A 240 16.89 -8.28 -1.69
C VAL A 240 17.13 -7.29 -2.82
N SER A 241 18.20 -7.51 -3.58
CA SER A 241 18.44 -6.68 -4.77
C SER A 241 17.29 -6.80 -5.76
N SER A 242 16.84 -5.67 -6.31
CA SER A 242 15.80 -5.63 -7.35
C SER A 242 16.13 -6.55 -8.55
N ALA A 243 17.41 -6.81 -8.81
CA ALA A 243 17.87 -7.77 -9.82
C ALA A 243 17.41 -9.23 -9.57
N ALA A 244 17.26 -9.66 -8.30
CA ALA A 244 16.73 -10.98 -7.96
C ALA A 244 15.19 -11.07 -8.08
N SER A 245 14.50 -9.93 -8.01
CA SER A 245 13.05 -9.82 -8.23
C SER A 245 12.67 -9.64 -9.71
N MET A 246 13.62 -9.29 -10.57
CA MET A 246 13.45 -9.12 -12.02
C MET A 246 13.77 -10.38 -12.83
N ALA A 247 13.30 -11.56 -12.41
CA ALA A 247 13.08 -12.63 -13.39
C ALA A 247 11.80 -12.31 -14.18
N LYS A 248 11.83 -11.25 -15.01
CA LYS A 248 10.78 -11.00 -16.01
C LYS A 248 10.83 -12.13 -17.05
N PRO A 249 9.70 -12.71 -17.49
CA PRO A 249 9.66 -13.39 -18.77
C PRO A 249 10.15 -12.41 -19.84
N ALA A 250 11.01 -12.87 -20.74
CA ALA A 250 11.56 -12.05 -21.81
C ALA A 250 10.42 -11.39 -22.61
N VAL A 251 10.19 -10.10 -22.38
CA VAL A 251 9.41 -9.27 -23.28
C VAL A 251 10.35 -8.93 -24.41
N THR A 252 10.07 -9.49 -25.59
CA THR A 252 10.68 -9.07 -26.85
C THR A 252 10.54 -7.56 -27.00
N GLU A 253 11.66 -6.84 -26.97
CA GLU A 253 11.71 -5.43 -27.31
C GLU A 253 11.15 -5.22 -28.73
N PRO A 254 10.21 -4.28 -28.94
CA PRO A 254 9.94 -3.79 -30.28
C PRO A 254 11.15 -3.00 -30.77
N HIS A 255 11.70 -3.49 -31.88
CA HIS A 255 12.80 -2.97 -32.69
C HIS A 255 12.84 -1.43 -32.76
N ARG A 256 13.85 -0.80 -32.17
CA ARG A 256 14.14 0.63 -32.31
C ARG A 256 14.95 0.88 -33.60
N PRO A 257 14.53 1.75 -34.54
CA PRO A 257 15.40 2.12 -35.66
C PRO A 257 16.50 3.09 -35.20
N ALA A 258 17.69 2.93 -35.78
CA ALA A 258 18.90 3.72 -35.54
C ALA A 258 18.73 5.21 -35.92
N PRO A 259 19.53 6.13 -35.33
CA PRO A 259 19.37 7.56 -35.55
C PRO A 259 19.91 7.97 -36.92
N ARG A 260 19.18 8.84 -37.63
CA ARG A 260 19.69 9.54 -38.80
C ARG A 260 20.04 10.98 -38.44
N SER A 261 21.23 11.36 -38.85
CA SER A 261 21.80 12.70 -38.77
C SER A 261 21.05 13.68 -39.69
N GLY A 262 20.61 14.78 -39.10
CA GLY A 262 20.10 15.96 -39.77
C GLY A 262 19.66 16.94 -38.69
N ARG A 263 20.05 18.21 -38.78
CA ARG A 263 19.52 19.26 -37.89
C ARG A 263 18.03 19.47 -38.21
N GLU A 264 17.19 18.60 -37.69
CA GLU A 264 15.76 18.86 -37.52
C GLU A 264 15.57 19.56 -36.17
N LEU A 265 14.78 20.62 -36.14
CA LEU A 265 14.33 21.22 -34.89
C LEU A 265 13.56 20.15 -34.09
N PRO A 266 13.80 20.01 -32.76
CA PRO A 266 13.11 19.01 -31.95
C PRO A 266 11.59 19.15 -32.05
N LYS A 267 10.88 18.03 -32.16
CA LYS A 267 9.40 18.03 -32.16
C LYS A 267 8.91 18.55 -30.81
N VAL A 268 7.94 19.47 -30.82
CA VAL A 268 7.40 20.17 -29.64
C VAL A 268 7.10 19.23 -28.47
N ILE A 269 6.49 18.07 -28.72
CA ILE A 269 6.14 17.07 -27.69
C ILE A 269 7.40 16.45 -27.06
N GLU A 270 8.39 16.09 -27.86
CA GLU A 270 9.65 15.51 -27.37
C GLU A 270 10.44 16.51 -26.53
N GLU A 271 10.44 17.78 -26.93
CA GLU A 271 11.07 18.86 -26.15
C GLU A 271 10.32 19.12 -24.86
N PHE A 272 8.98 19.14 -24.90
CA PHE A 272 8.15 19.32 -23.71
C PHE A 272 8.40 18.21 -22.69
N ASN A 273 8.43 16.95 -23.14
CA ASN A 273 8.74 15.79 -22.31
C ASN A 273 10.14 15.83 -21.71
N ARG A 274 11.11 16.47 -22.38
CA ARG A 274 12.48 16.61 -21.87
C ARG A 274 12.60 17.72 -20.83
N SER A 275 11.83 18.80 -20.98
CA SER A 275 11.96 19.99 -20.13
C SER A 275 10.99 20.02 -18.96
N HIS A 276 10.03 19.10 -18.87
CA HIS A 276 9.03 19.04 -17.80
C HIS A 276 9.06 17.71 -17.05
N ASP A 277 9.00 17.81 -15.73
CA ASP A 277 8.94 16.68 -14.82
C ASP A 277 7.48 16.32 -14.49
N ILE A 278 7.15 15.03 -14.55
CA ILE A 278 5.79 14.53 -14.30
C ILE A 278 5.37 14.79 -12.85
N GLU A 279 6.26 14.57 -11.89
CA GLU A 279 5.94 14.76 -10.46
C GLU A 279 5.54 16.22 -10.18
N SER A 280 6.28 17.17 -10.76
CA SER A 280 6.00 18.60 -10.67
C SER A 280 4.66 18.97 -11.32
N LEU A 281 4.35 18.40 -12.49
CA LEU A 281 3.07 18.63 -13.18
C LEU A 281 1.90 18.15 -12.32
N ILE A 282 1.90 16.90 -11.86
CA ILE A 282 0.77 16.38 -11.07
C ILE A 282 0.67 17.05 -9.70
N THR A 283 1.79 17.46 -9.09
CA THR A 283 1.77 18.22 -7.83
C THR A 283 1.03 19.55 -8.00
N ALA A 284 1.24 20.26 -9.11
CA ALA A 284 0.53 21.51 -9.42
C ALA A 284 -0.99 21.30 -9.56
N HIS A 285 -1.42 20.08 -9.90
CA HIS A 285 -2.81 19.68 -10.04
C HIS A 285 -3.39 18.98 -8.79
N GLY A 286 -2.71 19.08 -7.65
CA GLY A 286 -3.23 18.63 -6.34
C GLY A 286 -2.99 17.16 -6.02
N TYR A 287 -2.18 16.45 -6.81
CA TYR A 287 -1.77 15.09 -6.48
C TYR A 287 -0.75 15.11 -5.35
N THR A 288 -0.94 14.27 -4.32
CA THR A 288 -0.05 14.20 -3.16
C THR A 288 0.83 12.96 -3.21
N ARG A 289 2.10 13.10 -2.81
CA ARG A 289 3.06 12.00 -2.78
C ARG A 289 2.93 11.20 -1.48
N HIS A 290 2.79 9.88 -1.60
CA HIS A 290 2.69 8.94 -0.49
C HIS A 290 3.66 7.77 -0.74
N GLY A 291 4.87 7.88 -0.18
CA GLY A 291 5.96 6.92 -0.44
C GLY A 291 6.40 6.94 -1.91
N ALA A 292 6.37 5.79 -2.57
CA ALA A 292 6.68 5.64 -4.01
C ALA A 292 5.47 5.84 -4.93
N LYS A 293 4.28 6.06 -4.36
CA LYS A 293 3.02 6.23 -5.10
C LYS A 293 2.46 7.63 -4.92
N TRP A 294 1.50 7.97 -5.78
CA TRP A 294 0.78 9.23 -5.75
C TRP A 294 -0.71 9.00 -5.54
N LEU A 295 -1.34 9.92 -4.81
CA LEU A 295 -2.78 9.96 -4.56
C LEU A 295 -3.43 10.99 -5.48
N CYS A 296 -4.50 10.56 -6.18
CA CYS A 296 -5.34 11.45 -6.98
C CYS A 296 -6.16 12.35 -6.04
N PRO A 297 -6.26 13.67 -6.29
CA PRO A 297 -7.04 14.60 -5.47
C PRO A 297 -8.53 14.24 -5.39
N HIS A 298 -9.05 13.52 -6.39
CA HIS A 298 -10.44 13.08 -6.46
C HIS A 298 -10.60 11.58 -6.16
N SER A 299 -9.63 10.98 -5.46
CA SER A 299 -9.74 9.58 -5.03
C SER A 299 -10.85 9.43 -3.98
N SER A 300 -11.85 8.60 -4.27
CA SER A 300 -12.90 8.25 -3.31
C SER A 300 -12.44 7.20 -2.29
N SER A 301 -11.40 6.43 -2.60
CA SER A 301 -10.82 5.41 -1.71
C SER A 301 -9.75 5.95 -0.78
N GLY A 302 -9.17 7.13 -1.06
CA GLY A 302 -8.08 7.72 -0.29
C GLY A 302 -6.74 6.98 -0.44
N LEU A 303 -6.66 5.96 -1.32
CA LEU A 303 -5.48 5.12 -1.48
C LEU A 303 -4.54 5.66 -2.57
N PRO A 304 -3.23 5.78 -2.32
CA PRO A 304 -2.26 6.10 -3.36
C PRO A 304 -2.24 4.99 -4.43
N GLY A 305 -2.56 5.35 -5.68
CA GLY A 305 -2.79 4.39 -6.77
C GLY A 305 -2.16 4.80 -8.09
N ILE A 306 -1.32 5.83 -8.07
CA ILE A 306 -0.59 6.30 -9.24
C ILE A 306 0.88 5.96 -9.07
N THR A 307 1.48 5.43 -10.13
CA THR A 307 2.90 5.08 -10.16
C THR A 307 3.59 5.85 -11.28
N ILE A 308 4.82 6.29 -11.03
CA ILE A 308 5.69 6.88 -12.05
C ILE A 308 6.91 5.97 -12.19
N THR A 309 7.15 5.45 -13.39
CA THR A 309 8.28 4.56 -13.69
C THR A 309 8.81 4.89 -15.07
N ASP A 310 10.13 5.03 -15.19
CA ASP A 310 10.83 5.36 -16.44
C ASP A 310 10.28 6.61 -17.16
N GLY A 311 9.92 7.64 -16.39
CA GLY A 311 9.36 8.89 -16.92
C GLY A 311 7.95 8.75 -17.48
N LYS A 312 7.18 7.74 -17.03
CA LYS A 312 5.79 7.53 -17.41
C LYS A 312 4.91 7.30 -16.19
N LEU A 313 3.71 7.86 -16.22
CA LEU A 313 2.70 7.79 -15.18
C LEU A 313 1.61 6.77 -15.53
N TYR A 314 1.27 5.89 -14.61
CA TYR A 314 0.09 5.03 -14.71
C TYR A 314 -0.83 5.23 -13.50
N SER A 315 -2.12 5.43 -13.77
CA SER A 315 -3.13 5.58 -12.73
C SER A 315 -4.07 4.37 -12.66
N HIS A 316 -4.26 3.84 -11.45
CA HIS A 316 -5.20 2.76 -11.17
C HIS A 316 -6.57 3.27 -10.66
N HIS A 317 -6.77 4.59 -10.58
CA HIS A 317 -8.00 5.20 -10.07
C HIS A 317 -9.01 5.46 -11.18
N SER A 318 -10.14 4.76 -11.21
CA SER A 318 -11.16 4.97 -12.25
C SER A 318 -11.76 6.39 -12.29
N SER A 319 -11.64 7.16 -11.20
CA SER A 319 -12.07 8.58 -11.13
C SER A 319 -10.97 9.56 -11.57
N ASP A 320 -9.74 9.10 -11.79
CA ASP A 320 -8.62 9.92 -12.24
C ASP A 320 -8.65 10.03 -13.78
N PRO A 321 -8.66 11.23 -14.36
CA PRO A 321 -8.61 11.40 -15.82
C PRO A 321 -7.35 10.79 -16.45
N LEU A 322 -6.27 10.58 -15.67
CA LEU A 322 -5.05 9.89 -16.13
C LEU A 322 -5.20 8.35 -16.17
N ALA A 323 -6.30 7.78 -15.66
CA ALA A 323 -6.60 6.34 -15.75
C ALA A 323 -7.27 5.99 -17.09
N ASN A 324 -6.60 6.35 -18.18
CA ASN A 324 -7.07 6.18 -19.57
C ASN A 324 -6.67 4.82 -20.20
N GLY A 325 -6.20 3.87 -19.39
CA GLY A 325 -5.80 2.53 -19.83
C GLY A 325 -4.37 2.42 -20.38
N HIS A 326 -3.59 3.51 -20.39
CA HIS A 326 -2.20 3.52 -20.85
C HIS A 326 -1.28 4.27 -19.89
N GLN A 327 0.03 4.16 -20.13
CA GLN A 327 1.04 4.95 -19.43
C GLN A 327 1.18 6.31 -20.10
N ASN A 328 1.08 7.39 -19.31
CA ASN A 328 1.10 8.78 -19.75
C ASN A 328 2.52 9.36 -19.60
N ASP A 329 3.05 9.99 -20.65
CA ASP A 329 4.24 10.84 -20.52
C ASP A 329 3.90 12.25 -19.99
N ALA A 330 4.90 13.14 -19.87
CA ALA A 330 4.67 14.48 -19.32
C ALA A 330 3.72 15.33 -20.19
N PHE A 331 3.78 15.18 -21.51
CA PHE A 331 2.90 15.86 -22.44
C PHE A 331 1.49 15.29 -22.37
N ASP A 332 1.33 13.96 -22.25
CA ASP A 332 0.02 13.33 -22.03
C ASP A 332 -0.63 13.86 -20.74
N VAL A 333 0.15 13.95 -19.64
CA VAL A 333 -0.33 14.51 -18.36
C VAL A 333 -0.77 15.96 -18.54
N PHE A 334 0.06 16.80 -19.16
CA PHE A 334 -0.26 18.20 -19.46
C PHE A 334 -1.52 18.32 -20.35
N CYS A 335 -1.64 17.48 -21.38
CA CYS A 335 -2.77 17.46 -22.29
C CYS A 335 -4.07 17.08 -21.57
N VAL A 336 -4.04 16.05 -20.74
CA VAL A 336 -5.22 15.57 -20.02
C VAL A 336 -5.65 16.54 -18.93
N LEU A 337 -4.72 17.03 -18.10
CA LEU A 337 -5.05 17.85 -16.93
C LEU A 337 -5.36 19.32 -17.30
N GLU A 338 -4.66 19.91 -18.27
CA GLU A 338 -4.80 21.34 -18.59
C GLU A 338 -5.64 21.60 -19.84
N HIS A 339 -5.76 20.62 -20.73
CA HIS A 339 -6.42 20.77 -22.01
C HIS A 339 -7.55 19.76 -22.25
N GLY A 340 -7.94 18.97 -21.24
CA GLY A 340 -9.05 18.02 -21.33
C GLY A 340 -8.86 16.95 -22.43
N GLY A 341 -7.61 16.64 -22.77
CA GLY A 341 -7.26 15.71 -23.85
C GLY A 341 -7.23 16.32 -25.25
N ASP A 342 -7.41 17.64 -25.42
CA ASP A 342 -7.24 18.30 -26.72
C ASP A 342 -5.75 18.42 -27.08
N VAL A 343 -5.25 17.41 -27.80
CA VAL A 343 -3.85 17.31 -28.26
C VAL A 343 -3.44 18.52 -29.10
N GLN A 344 -4.34 19.10 -29.90
CA GLN A 344 -4.00 20.24 -30.74
C GLN A 344 -3.83 21.51 -29.91
N ALA A 345 -4.74 21.74 -28.96
CA ALA A 345 -4.62 22.86 -28.02
C ALA A 345 -3.37 22.72 -27.15
N ALA A 346 -3.12 21.52 -26.62
CA ALA A 346 -1.94 21.20 -25.82
C ALA A 346 -0.64 21.41 -26.60
N THR A 347 -0.56 20.96 -27.85
CA THR A 347 0.65 21.15 -28.69
C THR A 347 0.93 22.64 -28.93
N ARG A 348 -0.11 23.46 -29.18
CA ARG A 348 0.04 24.92 -29.35
C ARG A 348 0.42 25.62 -28.05
N ALA A 349 -0.05 25.14 -26.90
CA ALA A 349 0.34 25.65 -25.59
C ALA A 349 1.80 25.27 -25.26
N ALA A 350 2.18 24.02 -25.46
CA ALA A 350 3.55 23.54 -25.29
C ALA A 350 4.54 24.32 -26.18
N ALA A 351 4.22 24.57 -27.45
CA ALA A 351 5.07 25.37 -28.34
C ALA A 351 5.27 26.81 -27.82
N ARG A 352 4.24 27.40 -27.20
CA ARG A 352 4.34 28.72 -26.53
C ARG A 352 5.22 28.67 -25.30
N ILE A 353 5.04 27.68 -24.43
CA ILE A 353 5.86 27.47 -23.21
C ILE A 353 7.34 27.31 -23.57
N LEU A 354 7.61 26.56 -24.64
CA LEU A 354 8.98 26.27 -25.12
C LEU A 354 9.58 27.37 -25.99
N GLY A 355 8.83 28.44 -26.31
CA GLY A 355 9.30 29.51 -27.19
C GLY A 355 9.51 29.10 -28.66
N LEU A 356 8.87 28.03 -29.12
CA LEU A 356 9.04 27.42 -30.45
C LEU A 356 8.08 27.97 -31.52
N ASN A 357 7.37 29.09 -31.26
CA ASN A 357 6.44 29.63 -32.24
C ASN A 357 7.17 30.22 -33.46
N ALA A 358 6.70 29.88 -34.65
CA ALA A 358 7.01 30.62 -35.86
C ALA A 358 6.52 32.08 -35.73
N PRO A 359 7.25 33.07 -36.27
CA PRO A 359 6.82 34.46 -36.23
C PRO A 359 5.44 34.59 -36.89
N VAL A 360 4.52 35.27 -36.19
CA VAL A 360 3.19 35.60 -36.70
C VAL A 360 3.34 36.31 -38.05
N ARG A 361 2.85 35.69 -39.12
CA ARG A 361 2.76 36.33 -40.43
C ARG A 361 1.71 37.42 -40.33
N VAL A 362 2.14 38.67 -40.17
CA VAL A 362 1.28 39.85 -40.29
C VAL A 362 0.62 39.79 -41.68
N PRO A 363 -0.71 39.94 -41.82
CA PRO A 363 -1.33 40.07 -43.13
C PRO A 363 -0.67 41.24 -43.86
N ALA A 364 -0.14 41.00 -45.05
CA ALA A 364 0.52 42.03 -45.84
C ALA A 364 -0.45 43.21 -46.02
N GLN A 365 -0.01 44.41 -45.64
CA GLN A 365 -0.71 45.64 -46.00
C GLN A 365 -0.81 45.71 -47.53
N PRO A 366 -1.94 46.19 -48.09
CA PRO A 366 -2.04 46.37 -49.53
C PRO A 366 -0.91 47.31 -50.00
N PRO A 367 -0.34 47.07 -51.20
CA PRO A 367 0.83 47.81 -51.65
C PRO A 367 0.53 49.32 -51.68
N VAL A 368 1.32 50.07 -50.91
CA VAL A 368 1.37 51.53 -50.95
C VAL A 368 1.88 51.91 -52.34
N GLY A 369 1.06 52.67 -53.07
CA GLY A 369 1.28 53.00 -54.47
C GLY A 369 2.61 53.69 -54.76
N GLU A 370 3.06 53.51 -56.01
CA GLU A 370 4.09 54.33 -56.64
C GLU A 370 3.80 55.81 -56.38
N LEU A 371 4.79 56.50 -55.80
CA LEU A 371 4.80 57.96 -55.67
C LEU A 371 4.74 58.59 -57.07
N PRO A 372 3.74 59.44 -57.38
CA PRO A 372 3.77 60.24 -58.59
C PRO A 372 4.78 61.38 -58.45
N ARG A 373 5.51 61.64 -59.53
CA ARG A 373 6.29 62.87 -59.72
C ARG A 373 5.37 64.10 -59.65
N ALA A 374 5.87 65.18 -59.06
CA ALA A 374 5.18 66.46 -58.89
C ALA A 374 4.99 67.22 -60.23
N PRO A 375 4.28 68.37 -60.24
CA PRO A 375 2.92 68.53 -60.75
C PRO A 375 2.86 69.21 -62.12
N SER A 376 1.71 69.11 -62.79
CA SER A 376 1.29 70.06 -63.83
C SER A 376 -0.23 70.18 -63.77
N ASP A 377 -0.70 71.42 -63.65
CA ASP A 377 -2.11 71.84 -63.73
C ASP A 377 -2.82 71.26 -64.96
N ASP A 378 -4.07 70.82 -64.79
CA ASP A 378 -5.23 71.55 -65.30
C ASP A 378 -6.55 70.76 -65.13
N SER A 379 -7.55 71.46 -64.58
CA SER A 379 -8.99 71.40 -64.91
C SER A 379 -9.90 70.23 -64.46
N GLU A 380 -10.85 70.62 -63.58
CA GLU A 380 -12.19 70.09 -63.22
C GLU A 380 -13.09 69.49 -64.35
N PRO A 381 -14.35 69.03 -64.08
CA PRO A 381 -14.90 68.20 -63.00
C PRO A 381 -15.93 67.14 -63.51
N GLY A 382 -16.40 66.20 -62.67
CA GLY A 382 -17.56 65.37 -63.07
C GLY A 382 -18.06 64.26 -62.13
N ALA A 383 -18.84 64.66 -61.12
CA ALA A 383 -20.11 64.06 -60.64
C ALA A 383 -20.31 62.53 -60.34
N GLY A 384 -20.88 62.26 -59.15
CA GLY A 384 -21.87 61.18 -58.88
C GLY A 384 -21.49 60.19 -57.77
N ARG A 385 -21.95 60.33 -56.50
CA ARG A 385 -23.15 59.70 -55.87
C ARG A 385 -23.19 58.16 -56.02
N SER A 386 -23.42 57.27 -55.05
CA SER A 386 -24.27 57.20 -53.83
C SER A 386 -23.99 55.83 -53.18
N SER A 387 -23.64 55.69 -51.90
CA SER A 387 -24.49 55.43 -50.70
C SER A 387 -25.29 54.11 -50.62
N GLY A 388 -25.21 53.44 -49.46
CA GLY A 388 -26.22 52.48 -48.93
C GLY A 388 -25.62 51.10 -48.57
N ASN A 389 -25.31 50.67 -47.34
CA ASN A 389 -25.87 50.78 -45.97
C ASN A 389 -26.69 49.54 -45.55
N GLY A 390 -26.33 48.98 -44.39
CA GLY A 390 -27.17 48.18 -43.47
C GLY A 390 -27.33 46.67 -43.76
N ALA A 391 -27.61 45.79 -42.80
CA ALA A 391 -27.72 45.83 -41.33
C ALA A 391 -28.20 44.43 -40.86
N ARG A 392 -27.77 43.99 -39.66
CA ARG A 392 -28.47 43.11 -38.68
C ARG A 392 -28.89 41.69 -39.16
N GLY A 393 -28.97 40.66 -38.34
CA GLY A 393 -29.06 40.48 -36.88
C GLY A 393 -29.86 39.18 -36.64
N GLY A 394 -29.67 38.52 -35.50
CA GLY A 394 -30.42 37.32 -35.12
C GLY A 394 -29.51 36.24 -34.56
#